data_AF-A0A6P6MY21-F1
#
_entry.id   AF-A0A6P6MY21-F1
#
_cell.length_a   1.000
_cell.length_b   1.000
_cell.length_c   1.000
_cell.angle_alpha   90.00
_cell.angle_beta   90.00
_cell.angle_gamma   90.00
#
_symmetry.space_group_name_H-M   'P 1'
#
loop_
_entity.id
_entity.type
_entity.pdbx_description
1 polymer ?
#
loop_
_entity_poly.entity_id
_entity_poly.type
_entity_poly.pdbx_seq_one_letter_code
_entity_poly.pdbx_strand_id
1 'polypeptide(L)'
;MKTSLQTKGGTVEAQFVYVFVLGILFTGVKDRLRSQVMSSAVDSRRLKSRGLWEVYSGVVLLVALLFRAHNLPTLACCLLIQTIMAQFIWKKLHYDAAQTTIMHYWFGQAFFYFQGNSNNIGTVDISVGFVGLDSYVEAPAIFLTALSTYAGPLLWACHLLCFLSSQRDRAGMGLGHGSYCFALLRSIPAVFYVVLVTSLRYHLFIWSVFSPKLLYEAMHTLITAAVCLFFTFMDQERSARP
;
A
#
# COMPACT_ATOMS: atom_id res chain seq x y z
N MET A 1 23.96 -4.35 -31.85
CA MET A 1 25.00 -4.42 -30.79
C MET A 1 24.92 -3.27 -29.77
N LYS A 2 24.51 -2.03 -30.13
CA LYS A 2 24.29 -0.95 -29.13
C LYS A 2 23.06 -1.16 -28.22
N THR A 3 22.04 -1.85 -28.70
CA THR A 3 20.79 -2.12 -27.96
C THR A 3 20.92 -3.12 -26.80
N SER A 4 21.85 -4.09 -26.89
CA SER A 4 22.08 -5.09 -25.83
C SER A 4 22.93 -4.56 -24.67
N LEU A 5 23.78 -3.55 -24.91
CA LEU A 5 24.58 -2.90 -23.86
C LEU A 5 23.73 -1.90 -23.04
N GLN A 6 22.83 -1.16 -23.69
CA GLN A 6 21.92 -0.24 -22.98
C GLN A 6 20.89 -0.99 -22.11
N THR A 7 20.36 -2.12 -22.57
CA THR A 7 19.45 -2.97 -21.78
C THR A 7 20.14 -3.57 -20.56
N LYS A 8 21.39 -4.03 -20.69
CA LYS A 8 22.19 -4.49 -19.54
C LYS A 8 22.46 -3.39 -18.52
N GLY A 9 22.69 -2.15 -18.96
CA GLY A 9 22.88 -1.00 -18.06
C GLY A 9 21.65 -0.75 -17.17
N GLY A 10 20.47 -0.65 -17.78
CA GLY A 10 19.22 -0.40 -17.04
C GLY A 10 18.86 -1.52 -16.06
N THR A 11 19.15 -2.79 -16.38
CA THR A 11 18.92 -3.90 -15.44
C THR A 11 19.81 -3.81 -14.21
N VAL A 12 21.11 -3.52 -14.39
CA VAL A 12 22.07 -3.37 -13.28
C VAL A 12 21.72 -2.18 -12.40
N GLU A 13 21.29 -1.06 -12.99
CA GLU A 13 20.81 0.11 -12.26
C GLU A 13 19.58 -0.23 -11.39
N ALA A 14 18.60 -0.94 -11.94
CA ALA A 14 17.42 -1.37 -11.17
C ALA A 14 17.80 -2.33 -10.03
N GLN A 15 18.69 -3.29 -10.29
CA GLN A 15 19.23 -4.20 -9.26
C GLN A 15 19.92 -3.45 -8.12
N PHE A 16 20.70 -2.42 -8.45
CA PHE A 16 21.31 -1.56 -7.43
C PHE A 16 20.26 -0.86 -6.55
N VAL A 17 19.21 -0.32 -7.16
CA VAL A 17 18.10 0.31 -6.41
C VAL A 17 17.39 -0.72 -5.51
N TYR A 18 17.17 -1.96 -5.97
CA TYR A 18 16.58 -3.01 -5.14
C TYR A 18 17.43 -3.34 -3.91
N VAL A 19 18.76 -3.39 -4.03
CA VAL A 19 19.66 -3.60 -2.88
C VAL A 19 19.49 -2.48 -1.86
N PHE A 20 19.41 -1.23 -2.33
CA PHE A 20 19.21 -0.09 -1.44
C PHE A 20 17.83 -0.11 -0.76
N VAL A 21 16.76 -0.42 -1.51
CA VAL A 21 15.40 -0.63 -0.96
C VAL A 21 15.43 -1.73 0.11
N LEU A 22 16.06 -2.87 -0.17
CA LEU A 22 16.15 -3.99 0.77
C LEU A 22 16.91 -3.59 2.04
N GLY A 23 17.96 -2.77 1.94
CA GLY A 23 18.67 -2.23 3.08
C GLY A 23 17.81 -1.34 3.99
N ILE A 24 16.96 -0.50 3.39
CA ILE A 24 16.01 0.34 4.14
C ILE A 24 14.95 -0.54 4.83
N LEU A 25 14.35 -1.47 4.10
CA LEU A 25 13.36 -2.41 4.65
C LEU A 25 13.95 -3.24 5.80
N PHE A 26 15.18 -3.75 5.62
CA PHE A 26 15.89 -4.49 6.64
C PHE A 26 16.13 -3.64 7.89
N THR A 27 16.54 -2.37 7.73
CA THR A 27 16.77 -1.46 8.86
C THR A 27 15.47 -1.23 9.63
N GLY A 28 14.36 -0.99 8.95
CA GLY A 28 13.07 -0.76 9.61
C GLY A 28 12.53 -2.02 10.32
N VAL A 29 12.67 -3.20 9.71
CA VAL A 29 12.30 -4.49 10.34
C VAL A 29 13.20 -4.79 11.55
N LYS A 30 14.50 -4.54 11.44
CA LYS A 30 15.45 -4.70 12.55
C LYS A 30 15.09 -3.79 13.71
N ASP A 31 14.74 -2.53 13.45
CA ASP A 31 14.32 -1.58 14.49
C ASP A 31 13.01 -2.01 15.15
N ARG A 32 12.09 -2.63 14.40
CA ARG A 32 10.89 -3.28 14.94
C ARG A 32 11.24 -4.45 15.87
N LEU A 33 12.09 -5.38 15.45
CA LEU A 33 12.51 -6.51 16.28
C LEU A 33 13.23 -6.04 17.54
N ARG A 34 14.13 -5.06 17.42
CA ARG A 34 14.83 -4.48 18.57
C ARG A 34 13.86 -3.81 19.55
N SER A 35 12.79 -3.20 19.06
CA SER A 35 11.75 -2.62 19.91
C SER A 35 11.01 -3.67 20.75
N GLN A 36 11.04 -4.95 20.38
CA GLN A 36 10.45 -6.04 21.18
C GLN A 36 11.29 -6.41 22.41
N VAL A 37 12.61 -6.24 22.33
CA VAL A 37 13.55 -6.67 23.38
C VAL A 37 13.87 -5.54 24.36
N MET A 38 13.53 -4.29 24.04
CA MET A 38 13.84 -3.14 24.88
C MET A 38 12.95 -3.04 26.13
N SER A 39 13.60 -2.87 27.29
CA SER A 39 12.96 -2.70 28.60
C SER A 39 12.28 -1.34 28.79
N SER A 40 12.81 -0.27 28.17
CA SER A 40 12.21 1.06 28.22
C SER A 40 11.00 1.15 27.29
N ALA A 41 9.81 1.29 27.85
CA ALA A 41 8.55 1.39 27.08
C ALA A 41 8.50 2.62 26.16
N VAL A 42 9.10 3.75 26.59
CA VAL A 42 9.15 4.99 25.81
C VAL A 42 10.06 4.83 24.59
N ASP A 43 11.25 4.28 24.78
CA ASP A 43 12.23 4.12 23.71
C ASP A 43 11.82 3.00 22.74
N SER A 44 11.22 1.92 23.27
CA SER A 44 10.62 0.85 22.48
C SER A 44 9.55 1.40 21.53
N ARG A 45 8.65 2.28 22.01
CA ARG A 45 7.60 2.88 21.17
C ARG A 45 8.17 3.81 20.10
N ARG A 46 9.18 4.62 20.44
CA ARG A 46 9.85 5.50 19.46
C ARG A 46 10.51 4.67 18.37
N LEU A 47 11.22 3.61 18.73
CA LEU A 47 11.90 2.73 17.79
C LEU A 47 10.89 1.97 16.90
N LYS A 48 9.78 1.49 17.48
CA LYS A 48 8.68 0.87 16.73
C LYS A 48 8.10 1.81 15.66
N SER A 49 7.87 3.08 16.02
CA SER A 49 7.37 4.09 15.09
C SER A 49 8.39 4.39 14.00
N ARG A 50 9.67 4.63 14.36
CA ARG A 50 10.75 4.87 13.39
C ARG A 50 10.88 3.74 12.38
N GLY A 51 10.89 2.49 12.84
CA GLY A 51 10.98 1.33 11.95
C GLY A 51 9.81 1.23 10.96
N LEU A 52 8.59 1.61 11.35
CA LEU A 52 7.46 1.67 10.42
C LEU A 52 7.63 2.74 9.34
N TRP A 53 8.10 3.93 9.73
CA TRP A 53 8.36 5.01 8.78
C TRP A 53 9.48 4.65 7.81
N GLU A 54 10.52 3.95 8.27
CA GLU A 54 11.59 3.43 7.41
C GLU A 54 11.07 2.39 6.42
N VAL A 55 10.25 1.43 6.87
CA VAL A 55 9.60 0.45 5.98
C VAL A 55 8.73 1.17 4.95
N TYR A 56 7.93 2.16 5.37
CA TYR A 56 7.12 2.97 4.47
C TYR A 56 7.98 3.70 3.43
N SER A 57 9.10 4.32 3.82
CA SER A 57 10.04 4.95 2.89
C SER A 57 10.63 3.95 1.90
N GLY A 58 10.94 2.72 2.33
CA GLY A 58 11.39 1.64 1.45
C GLY A 58 10.33 1.25 0.43
N VAL A 59 9.06 1.13 0.85
CA VAL A 59 7.92 0.85 -0.06
C VAL A 59 7.71 2.00 -1.05
N VAL A 60 7.79 3.25 -0.62
CA VAL A 60 7.70 4.42 -1.52
C VAL A 60 8.80 4.38 -2.58
N LEU A 61 10.03 4.06 -2.19
CA LEU A 61 11.14 3.98 -3.13
C LEU A 61 10.98 2.81 -4.12
N LEU A 62 10.50 1.66 -3.64
CA LEU A 62 10.16 0.53 -4.49
C LEU A 62 9.08 0.90 -5.52
N VAL A 63 8.03 1.58 -5.08
CA VAL A 63 6.96 2.07 -5.97
C VAL A 63 7.50 3.09 -6.97
N ALA A 64 8.37 4.01 -6.54
CA ALA A 64 9.01 4.98 -7.43
C ALA A 64 9.86 4.31 -8.51
N LEU A 65 10.57 3.21 -8.19
CA LEU A 65 11.31 2.42 -9.16
C LEU A 65 10.39 1.76 -10.20
N LEU A 66 9.20 1.30 -9.77
CA LEU A 66 8.24 0.61 -10.63
C LEU A 66 7.41 1.56 -11.51
N PHE A 67 7.25 2.81 -11.09
CA PHE A 67 6.50 3.80 -11.85
C PHE A 67 7.28 4.30 -13.05
N ARG A 68 6.59 4.43 -14.18
CA ARG A 68 7.14 5.16 -15.33
C ARG A 68 7.37 6.63 -14.97
N ALA A 69 8.35 7.25 -15.64
CA ALA A 69 8.77 8.62 -15.37
C ALA A 69 7.61 9.64 -15.35
N HIS A 70 6.58 9.46 -16.19
CA HIS A 70 5.42 10.36 -16.23
C HIS A 70 4.48 10.24 -15.01
N ASN A 71 4.53 9.14 -14.26
CA ASN A 71 3.74 8.92 -13.05
C ASN A 71 4.47 9.36 -11.76
N LEU A 72 5.76 9.67 -11.84
CA LEU A 72 6.55 10.15 -10.69
C LEU A 72 6.05 11.49 -10.12
N PRO A 73 5.65 12.49 -10.94
CA PRO A 73 5.05 13.72 -10.40
C PRO A 73 3.77 13.45 -9.60
N THR A 74 2.94 12.52 -10.07
CA THR A 74 1.72 12.09 -9.37
C THR A 74 2.07 11.48 -8.01
N LEU A 75 3.08 10.61 -7.95
CA LEU A 75 3.61 10.08 -6.68
C LEU A 75 4.11 11.19 -5.75
N ALA A 76 4.87 12.17 -6.25
CA ALA A 76 5.34 13.29 -5.44
C ALA A 76 4.18 14.11 -4.85
N CYS A 77 3.15 14.40 -5.66
CA CYS A 77 1.93 15.05 -5.20
C CYS A 77 1.20 14.24 -4.13
N CYS A 78 1.16 12.91 -4.26
CA CYS A 78 0.59 12.01 -3.26
C CYS A 78 1.26 12.17 -1.90
N LEU A 79 2.60 12.11 -1.88
CA LEU A 79 3.41 12.26 -0.66
C LEU A 79 3.24 13.65 -0.05
N LEU A 80 3.16 14.69 -0.89
CA LEU A 80 2.89 16.05 -0.45
C LEU A 80 1.51 16.16 0.22
N ILE A 81 0.46 15.62 -0.40
CA ILE A 81 -0.89 15.61 0.18
C ILE A 81 -0.90 14.85 1.50
N GLN A 82 -0.29 13.66 1.57
CA GLN A 82 -0.19 12.88 2.81
C GLN A 82 0.48 13.70 3.93
N THR A 83 1.57 14.40 3.61
CA THR A 83 2.30 15.25 4.56
C THR A 83 1.45 16.44 5.03
N ILE A 84 0.81 17.16 4.10
CA ILE A 84 -0.04 18.32 4.41
C ILE A 84 -1.22 17.89 5.28
N MET A 85 -1.94 16.83 4.89
CA MET A 85 -3.08 16.31 5.64
C MET A 85 -2.65 15.87 7.05
N ALA A 86 -1.54 15.14 7.17
CA ALA A 86 -1.05 14.67 8.46
C ALA A 86 -0.62 15.81 9.39
N GLN A 87 0.08 16.82 8.88
CA GLN A 87 0.61 17.92 9.70
C GLN A 87 -0.44 18.99 10.04
N PHE A 88 -1.24 19.39 9.06
CA PHE A 88 -2.14 20.54 9.20
C PHE A 88 -3.57 20.17 9.55
N ILE A 89 -4.04 18.97 9.19
CA ILE A 89 -5.44 18.59 9.36
C ILE A 89 -5.59 17.56 10.49
N TRP A 90 -5.10 16.33 10.31
CA TRP A 90 -5.38 15.24 11.24
C TRP A 90 -4.76 15.45 12.62
N LYS A 91 -3.51 15.96 12.69
CA LYS A 91 -2.87 16.25 13.98
C LYS A 91 -3.47 17.45 14.70
N LYS A 92 -3.80 18.52 13.97
CA LYS A 92 -4.31 19.77 14.60
C LYS A 92 -5.77 19.67 15.03
N LEU A 93 -6.59 18.95 14.25
CA LEU A 93 -8.03 18.91 14.46
C LEU A 93 -8.49 17.72 15.32
N HIS A 94 -7.54 16.92 15.84
CA HIS A 94 -7.79 15.79 16.75
C HIS A 94 -8.86 14.80 16.29
N TYR A 95 -8.97 14.60 14.97
CA TYR A 95 -9.91 13.68 14.36
C TYR A 95 -9.76 12.25 14.88
N ASP A 96 -10.87 11.53 14.94
CA ASP A 96 -10.87 10.14 15.38
C ASP A 96 -10.22 9.21 14.33
N ALA A 97 -9.85 8.01 14.78
CA ALA A 97 -9.24 6.99 13.93
C ALA A 97 -10.14 6.60 12.75
N ALA A 98 -11.47 6.56 12.93
CA ALA A 98 -12.41 6.25 11.85
C ALA A 98 -12.40 7.34 10.76
N GLN A 99 -12.52 8.61 11.15
CA GLN A 99 -12.51 9.74 10.20
C GLN A 99 -11.20 9.81 9.41
N THR A 100 -10.07 9.63 10.11
CA THR A 100 -8.75 9.55 9.49
C THR A 100 -8.68 8.40 8.48
N THR A 101 -9.21 7.23 8.85
CA THR A 101 -9.24 6.04 7.98
C THR A 101 -10.09 6.25 6.72
N ILE A 102 -11.27 6.86 6.85
CA ILE A 102 -12.14 7.18 5.70
C ILE A 102 -11.40 8.03 4.68
N MET A 103 -10.72 9.10 5.13
CA MET A 103 -9.95 9.95 4.23
C MET A 103 -8.81 9.18 3.56
N HIS A 104 -8.05 8.37 4.31
CA HIS A 104 -6.96 7.58 3.73
C HIS A 104 -7.45 6.57 2.69
N TYR A 105 -8.58 5.90 2.96
CA TYR A 105 -9.19 4.98 2.02
C TYR A 105 -9.58 5.70 0.72
N TRP A 106 -10.31 6.81 0.80
CA TRP A 106 -10.76 7.55 -0.38
C TRP A 106 -9.61 8.14 -1.18
N PHE A 107 -8.59 8.72 -0.53
CA PHE A 107 -7.42 9.19 -1.26
C PHE A 107 -6.63 8.04 -1.90
N GLY A 108 -6.54 6.88 -1.24
CA GLY A 108 -5.95 5.67 -1.82
C GLY A 108 -6.67 5.24 -3.09
N GLN A 109 -8.02 5.22 -3.07
CA GLN A 109 -8.82 4.92 -4.25
C GLN A 109 -8.69 5.99 -5.34
N ALA A 110 -8.67 7.28 -4.98
CA ALA A 110 -8.47 8.36 -5.95
C ALA A 110 -7.10 8.26 -6.63
N PHE A 111 -6.05 7.94 -5.86
CA PHE A 111 -4.70 7.82 -6.39
C PHE A 111 -4.53 6.68 -7.38
N PHE A 112 -5.26 5.57 -7.18
CA PHE A 112 -5.33 4.49 -8.17
C PHE A 112 -5.70 5.04 -9.56
N TYR A 113 -6.74 5.86 -9.65
CA TYR A 113 -7.19 6.46 -10.91
C TYR A 113 -6.31 7.62 -11.40
N PHE A 114 -5.75 8.44 -10.50
CA PHE A 114 -4.84 9.54 -10.90
C PHE A 114 -3.56 9.06 -11.58
N GLN A 115 -3.18 7.81 -11.34
CA GLN A 115 -2.07 7.16 -12.03
C GLN A 115 -2.44 6.66 -13.46
N GLY A 116 -3.68 6.86 -13.89
CA GLY A 116 -4.16 6.38 -15.19
C GLY A 116 -4.61 4.92 -15.17
N ASN A 117 -4.68 4.27 -14.00
CA ASN A 117 -5.30 2.95 -13.91
C ASN A 117 -6.81 3.06 -14.17
N SER A 118 -7.40 1.97 -14.65
CA SER A 118 -8.83 1.81 -14.79
C SER A 118 -9.24 0.39 -14.39
N ASN A 119 -10.55 0.12 -14.37
CA ASN A 119 -11.05 -1.24 -14.13
C ASN A 119 -11.08 -2.08 -15.43
N ASN A 120 -10.14 -1.83 -16.34
CA ASN A 120 -9.94 -2.58 -17.57
C ASN A 120 -8.56 -3.25 -17.55
N ILE A 121 -8.52 -4.55 -17.83
CA ILE A 121 -7.29 -5.36 -17.80
C ILE A 121 -6.19 -4.80 -18.72
N GLY A 122 -6.58 -4.11 -19.81
CA GLY A 122 -5.63 -3.47 -20.72
C GLY A 122 -4.85 -2.29 -20.12
N THR A 123 -5.23 -1.80 -18.93
CA THR A 123 -4.48 -0.77 -18.21
C THR A 123 -3.45 -1.32 -17.22
N VAL A 124 -3.42 -2.64 -16.99
CA VAL A 124 -2.37 -3.27 -16.18
C VAL A 124 -1.06 -3.27 -16.97
N ASP A 125 -0.06 -2.56 -16.47
CA ASP A 125 1.26 -2.55 -17.07
C ASP A 125 2.09 -3.74 -16.58
N ILE A 126 2.10 -4.83 -17.36
CA ILE A 126 2.87 -6.04 -17.02
C ILE A 126 4.38 -5.81 -17.17
N SER A 127 4.80 -4.83 -17.98
CA SER A 127 6.22 -4.60 -18.23
C SER A 127 7.00 -4.18 -16.97
N VAL A 128 6.33 -3.59 -15.98
CA VAL A 128 6.93 -3.24 -14.69
C VAL A 128 7.34 -4.49 -13.88
N GLY A 129 6.72 -5.64 -14.15
CA GLY A 129 7.05 -6.91 -13.52
C GLY A 129 8.45 -7.42 -13.86
N PHE A 130 9.06 -6.88 -14.91
CA PHE A 130 10.36 -7.29 -15.42
C PHE A 130 11.49 -6.32 -15.07
N VAL A 131 11.20 -5.25 -14.33
CA VAL A 131 12.20 -4.25 -13.94
C VAL A 131 13.26 -4.91 -13.05
N GLY A 132 14.50 -5.00 -13.56
CA GLY A 132 15.65 -5.59 -12.87
C GLY A 132 15.80 -7.11 -13.01
N LEU A 133 14.96 -7.77 -13.83
CA LEU A 133 15.07 -9.21 -14.11
C LEU A 133 15.76 -9.46 -15.47
N ASP A 134 16.78 -10.32 -15.47
CA ASP A 134 17.47 -10.76 -16.70
C ASP A 134 16.70 -11.85 -17.46
N SER A 135 15.87 -12.61 -16.75
CA SER A 135 15.04 -13.70 -17.27
C SER A 135 13.66 -13.67 -16.65
N TYR A 136 12.65 -14.19 -17.36
CA TYR A 136 11.31 -14.31 -16.81
C TYR A 136 11.30 -15.24 -15.60
N VAL A 137 10.85 -14.69 -14.47
CA VAL A 137 10.50 -15.43 -13.27
C VAL A 137 9.08 -15.02 -12.91
N GLU A 138 8.17 -15.99 -12.85
CA GLU A 138 6.73 -15.74 -12.73
C GLU A 138 6.37 -15.01 -11.43
N ALA A 139 6.83 -15.51 -10.27
CA ALA A 139 6.41 -14.97 -8.97
C ALA A 139 6.81 -13.50 -8.75
N PRO A 140 8.07 -13.06 -9.00
CA PRO A 140 8.43 -11.65 -8.90
C PRO A 140 7.69 -10.78 -9.91
N ALA A 141 7.49 -11.27 -11.14
CA ALA A 141 6.77 -10.51 -12.17
C ALA A 141 5.34 -10.21 -11.74
N ILE A 142 4.59 -11.22 -11.27
CA ILE A 142 3.23 -11.05 -10.76
C ILE A 142 3.22 -10.09 -9.56
N PHE A 143 4.14 -10.26 -8.61
CA PHE A 143 4.21 -9.44 -7.42
C PHE A 143 4.46 -7.96 -7.74
N LEU A 144 5.47 -7.66 -8.57
CA LEU A 144 5.84 -6.30 -8.94
C LEU A 144 4.75 -5.63 -9.79
N THR A 145 4.12 -6.37 -10.71
CA THR A 145 2.95 -5.87 -11.46
C THR A 145 1.78 -5.54 -10.54
N ALA A 146 1.45 -6.43 -9.59
CA ALA A 146 0.39 -6.17 -8.62
C ALA A 146 0.74 -4.96 -7.72
N LEU A 147 1.99 -4.89 -7.25
CA LEU A 147 2.47 -3.80 -6.41
C LEU A 147 2.38 -2.45 -7.12
N SER A 148 2.80 -2.37 -8.38
CA SER A 148 2.70 -1.16 -9.19
C SER A 148 1.24 -0.77 -9.47
N THR A 149 0.39 -1.75 -9.81
CA THR A 149 -1.03 -1.53 -10.12
C THR A 149 -1.81 -0.98 -8.92
N TYR A 150 -1.58 -1.56 -7.74
CA TYR A 150 -2.31 -1.20 -6.51
C TYR A 150 -1.50 -0.31 -5.57
N ALA A 151 -0.45 0.34 -6.07
CA ALA A 151 0.44 1.18 -5.29
C ALA A 151 -0.29 2.30 -4.55
N GLY A 152 -1.30 2.92 -5.16
CA GLY A 152 -2.08 3.99 -4.53
C GLY A 152 -2.76 3.58 -3.22
N PRO A 153 -3.71 2.64 -3.26
CA PRO A 153 -4.36 2.13 -2.06
C PRO A 153 -3.35 1.59 -1.03
N LEU A 154 -2.29 0.93 -1.48
CA LEU A 154 -1.26 0.37 -0.60
C LEU A 154 -0.46 1.46 0.13
N LEU A 155 0.02 2.49 -0.58
CA LEU A 155 0.78 3.58 0.02
C LEU A 155 -0.04 4.35 1.04
N TRP A 156 -1.32 4.61 0.75
CA TRP A 156 -2.23 5.26 1.70
C TRP A 156 -2.55 4.37 2.91
N ALA A 157 -2.69 3.06 2.71
CA ALA A 157 -2.85 2.10 3.81
C ALA A 157 -1.60 2.03 4.72
N CYS A 158 -0.41 1.94 4.13
CA CYS A 158 0.85 1.95 4.87
C CYS A 158 1.05 3.27 5.63
N HIS A 159 0.70 4.41 5.01
CA HIS A 159 0.74 5.71 5.68
C HIS A 159 -0.24 5.77 6.85
N LEU A 160 -1.47 5.27 6.68
CA LEU A 160 -2.47 5.19 7.76
C LEU A 160 -1.93 4.42 8.97
N LEU A 161 -1.29 3.27 8.73
CA LEU A 161 -0.68 2.48 9.79
C LEU A 161 0.42 3.25 10.53
N CYS A 162 1.32 3.90 9.79
CA CYS A 162 2.39 4.71 10.38
C CYS A 162 1.83 5.87 11.20
N PHE A 163 0.80 6.54 10.66
CA PHE A 163 0.13 7.66 11.30
C PHE A 163 -0.58 7.25 12.60
N LEU A 164 -1.44 6.23 12.54
CA LEU A 164 -2.18 5.73 13.70
C LEU A 164 -1.21 5.16 14.76
N SER A 165 -0.18 4.41 14.35
CA SER A 165 0.82 3.87 15.28
C SER A 165 1.67 4.97 15.94
N SER A 166 1.81 6.13 15.32
CA SER A 166 2.59 7.25 15.87
C SER A 166 1.80 8.11 16.86
N GLN A 167 0.48 7.98 16.96
CA GLN A 167 -0.32 8.77 17.90
C GLN A 167 -0.13 8.28 19.35
N ARG A 168 0.30 9.15 20.26
CA ARG A 168 0.78 8.76 21.60
C ARG A 168 -0.31 8.18 22.51
N ASP A 169 -1.53 8.73 22.48
CA ASP A 169 -2.58 8.40 23.46
C ASP A 169 -3.67 7.47 22.92
N ARG A 170 -3.92 7.44 21.62
CA ARG A 170 -5.07 6.72 21.01
C ARG A 170 -4.71 5.50 20.18
N ALA A 171 -3.43 5.18 20.04
CA ALA A 171 -2.99 4.23 19.01
C ALA A 171 -3.42 2.76 19.20
N GLY A 172 -3.86 2.33 20.40
CA GLY A 172 -4.36 0.95 20.60
C GLY A 172 -5.77 0.81 20.02
N MET A 173 -6.73 1.51 20.63
CA MET A 173 -8.11 1.59 20.13
C MET A 173 -8.18 2.13 18.69
N GLY A 174 -7.25 3.01 18.30
CA GLY A 174 -7.20 3.59 16.97
C GLY A 174 -6.82 2.61 15.85
N LEU A 175 -5.93 1.63 16.11
CA LEU A 175 -5.58 0.62 15.10
C LEU A 175 -6.71 -0.37 14.87
N GLY A 176 -7.35 -0.85 15.94
CA GLY A 176 -8.52 -1.72 15.86
C GLY A 176 -9.71 -1.05 15.16
N HIS A 177 -10.09 0.16 15.60
CA HIS A 177 -11.16 0.94 14.95
C HIS A 177 -10.81 1.30 13.50
N GLY A 178 -9.56 1.66 13.22
CA GLY A 178 -9.08 1.93 11.87
C GLY A 178 -9.19 0.70 10.97
N SER A 179 -8.73 -0.47 11.44
CA SER A 179 -8.83 -1.73 10.70
C SER A 179 -10.29 -2.10 10.40
N TYR A 180 -11.17 -1.99 11.40
CA TYR A 180 -12.60 -2.25 11.23
C TYR A 180 -13.23 -1.29 10.21
N CYS A 181 -12.98 0.02 10.35
CA CYS A 181 -13.47 1.03 9.43
C CYS A 181 -12.98 0.81 8.00
N PHE A 182 -11.69 0.46 7.83
CA PHE A 182 -11.09 0.17 6.53
C PHE A 182 -11.73 -1.07 5.88
N ALA A 183 -11.96 -2.14 6.65
CA ALA A 183 -12.67 -3.33 6.19
C ALA A 183 -14.12 -3.03 5.79
N LEU A 184 -14.85 -2.23 6.58
CA LEU A 184 -16.21 -1.81 6.27
C LEU A 184 -16.28 -1.01 4.95
N LEU A 185 -15.41 -0.02 4.78
CA LEU A 185 -15.36 0.81 3.58
C LEU A 185 -15.10 -0.01 2.32
N ARG A 186 -14.25 -1.04 2.42
CA ARG A 186 -13.98 -1.97 1.32
C ARG A 186 -15.14 -2.93 1.07
N SER A 187 -15.84 -3.36 2.12
CA SER A 187 -16.95 -4.29 2.00
C SER A 187 -18.14 -3.70 1.22
N ILE A 188 -18.37 -2.38 1.32
CA ILE A 188 -19.50 -1.71 0.65
C ILE A 188 -19.44 -1.88 -0.89
N PRO A 189 -18.37 -1.49 -1.61
CA PRO A 189 -18.30 -1.72 -3.06
C PRO A 189 -18.29 -3.21 -3.41
N ALA A 190 -17.63 -4.06 -2.62
CA ALA A 190 -17.60 -5.51 -2.87
C ALA A 190 -19.00 -6.12 -2.88
N VAL A 191 -19.82 -5.83 -1.87
CA VAL A 191 -21.22 -6.28 -1.80
C VAL A 191 -22.03 -5.70 -2.94
N PHE A 192 -21.86 -4.41 -3.25
CA PHE A 192 -22.58 -3.76 -4.35
C PHE A 192 -22.30 -4.44 -5.70
N TYR A 193 -21.04 -4.75 -6.02
CA TYR A 193 -20.68 -5.45 -7.25
C TYR A 193 -21.21 -6.89 -7.28
N VAL A 194 -21.18 -7.61 -6.16
CA VAL A 194 -21.75 -8.96 -6.06
C VAL A 194 -23.26 -8.94 -6.31
N VAL A 195 -23.98 -8.00 -5.71
CA VAL A 195 -25.44 -7.83 -5.93
C VAL A 195 -25.73 -7.49 -7.38
N LEU A 196 -25.01 -6.55 -7.98
CA LEU A 196 -25.21 -6.18 -9.39
C LEU A 196 -24.97 -7.36 -10.35
N VAL A 197 -23.86 -8.08 -10.19
CA VAL A 197 -23.52 -9.25 -11.01
C VAL A 197 -24.55 -10.37 -10.82
N THR A 198 -25.08 -10.53 -9.61
CA THR A 198 -26.13 -11.53 -9.32
C THR A 198 -27.45 -11.16 -9.97
N SER A 199 -27.89 -9.90 -9.82
CA SER A 199 -29.15 -9.41 -10.40
C SER A 199 -29.17 -9.42 -11.92
N LEU A 200 -28.02 -9.14 -12.55
CA LEU A 200 -27.88 -9.06 -14.00
C LEU A 200 -27.31 -10.35 -14.63
N ARG A 201 -27.25 -11.46 -13.87
CA ARG A 201 -26.61 -12.72 -14.30
C ARG A 201 -27.16 -13.29 -15.61
N TYR A 202 -28.44 -13.06 -15.90
CA TYR A 202 -29.11 -13.55 -17.12
C TYR A 202 -29.07 -12.55 -18.29
N HIS A 203 -28.52 -11.36 -18.09
CA HIS A 203 -28.36 -10.38 -19.16
C HIS A 203 -27.21 -10.79 -20.09
N LEU A 204 -27.42 -10.73 -21.40
CA LEU A 204 -26.37 -11.02 -22.38
C LEU A 204 -25.19 -10.07 -22.17
N PHE A 205 -23.96 -10.60 -22.26
CA PHE A 205 -22.69 -9.88 -22.07
C PHE A 205 -22.35 -9.40 -20.65
N ILE A 206 -23.05 -9.87 -19.61
CA ILE A 206 -22.68 -9.52 -18.23
C ILE A 206 -21.23 -9.89 -17.91
N TRP A 207 -20.81 -11.10 -18.29
CA TRP A 207 -19.48 -11.60 -17.96
C TRP A 207 -18.37 -10.87 -18.73
N SER A 208 -18.58 -10.46 -19.98
CA SER A 208 -17.57 -9.72 -20.72
C SER A 208 -17.39 -8.28 -20.20
N VAL A 209 -18.45 -7.65 -19.72
CA VAL A 209 -18.41 -6.25 -19.22
C VAL A 209 -18.00 -6.17 -17.75
N PHE A 210 -18.46 -7.10 -16.91
CA PHE A 210 -18.25 -7.05 -15.46
C PHE A 210 -17.11 -7.92 -14.96
N SER A 211 -16.69 -8.98 -15.67
CA SER A 211 -15.60 -9.84 -15.19
C SER A 211 -14.29 -9.08 -14.95
N PRO A 212 -13.82 -8.16 -15.84
CA PRO A 212 -12.62 -7.39 -15.57
C PRO A 212 -12.77 -6.55 -14.28
N LYS A 213 -13.91 -5.86 -14.14
CA LYS A 213 -14.19 -5.04 -12.95
C LYS A 213 -14.24 -5.86 -11.67
N LEU A 214 -14.90 -7.02 -11.71
CA LEU A 214 -15.00 -7.93 -10.57
C LEU A 214 -13.62 -8.46 -10.15
N LEU A 215 -12.72 -8.71 -11.10
CA LEU A 215 -11.34 -9.12 -10.80
C LEU A 215 -10.57 -8.02 -10.07
N TYR A 216 -10.67 -6.76 -10.52
CA TYR A 216 -10.08 -5.62 -9.81
C TYR A 216 -10.66 -5.48 -8.40
N GLU A 217 -11.98 -5.57 -8.25
CA GLU A 217 -12.63 -5.51 -6.95
C GLU A 217 -12.18 -6.68 -6.05
N ALA A 218 -12.06 -7.90 -6.57
CA ALA A 218 -11.54 -9.04 -5.82
C ALA A 218 -10.11 -8.80 -5.32
N MET A 219 -9.24 -8.26 -6.19
CA MET A 219 -7.86 -7.91 -5.83
C MET A 219 -7.79 -6.77 -4.81
N HIS A 220 -8.59 -5.72 -4.95
CA HIS A 220 -8.71 -4.68 -3.92
C HIS A 220 -9.15 -5.28 -2.57
N THR A 221 -10.10 -6.21 -2.57
CA THR A 221 -10.52 -6.91 -1.33
C THR A 221 -9.40 -7.74 -0.74
N LEU A 222 -8.64 -8.48 -1.57
CA LEU A 222 -7.50 -9.29 -1.11
C LEU A 222 -6.42 -8.42 -0.47
N ILE A 223 -6.05 -7.31 -1.13
CA ILE A 223 -5.04 -6.37 -0.62
C ILE A 223 -5.53 -5.72 0.68
N THR A 224 -6.79 -5.26 0.73
CA THR A 224 -7.36 -4.73 1.96
C THR A 224 -7.39 -5.76 3.08
N ALA A 225 -7.73 -7.02 2.80
CA ALA A 225 -7.71 -8.08 3.80
C ALA A 225 -6.29 -8.29 4.35
N ALA A 226 -5.27 -8.33 3.49
CA ALA A 226 -3.87 -8.42 3.91
C ALA A 226 -3.44 -7.23 4.79
N VAL A 227 -3.85 -6.01 4.43
CA VAL A 227 -3.61 -4.80 5.24
C VAL A 227 -4.30 -4.90 6.61
N CYS A 228 -5.57 -5.32 6.67
CA CYS A 228 -6.31 -5.48 7.92
C CYS A 228 -5.70 -6.55 8.83
N LEU A 229 -5.23 -7.67 8.26
CA LEU A 229 -4.49 -8.69 8.99
C LEU A 229 -3.22 -8.10 9.61
N PHE A 230 -2.49 -7.28 8.84
CA PHE A 230 -1.31 -6.60 9.36
C PHE A 230 -1.64 -5.60 10.48
N PHE A 231 -2.73 -4.84 10.36
CA PHE A 231 -3.20 -3.94 11.42
C PHE A 231 -3.55 -4.71 12.69
N THR A 232 -4.23 -5.85 12.54
CA THR A 232 -4.63 -6.71 13.66
C THR A 232 -3.42 -7.32 14.35
N PHE A 233 -2.46 -7.84 13.58
CA PHE A 233 -1.18 -8.33 14.11
C PHE A 233 -0.45 -7.23 14.89
N MET A 234 -0.42 -6.01 14.33
CA MET A 234 0.20 -4.85 14.97
C MET A 234 -0.46 -4.41 16.28
N ASP A 235 -1.77 -4.63 16.40
CA ASP A 235 -2.55 -4.36 17.61
C ASP A 235 -2.34 -5.46 18.67
N GLN A 236 -2.33 -6.73 18.26
CA GLN A 236 -2.08 -7.88 19.14
C GLN A 236 -0.70 -7.82 19.83
N GLU A 237 0.36 -7.46 19.08
CA GLU A 237 1.69 -7.25 19.65
C GLU A 237 1.72 -6.20 20.77
N ARG A 238 0.72 -5.31 20.82
CA ARG A 238 0.61 -4.26 21.82
C ARG A 238 -0.14 -4.73 23.06
N SER A 239 -1.24 -5.46 22.89
CA SER A 239 -2.05 -5.97 24.00
C SER A 239 -1.34 -7.10 24.78
N ALA A 240 -0.37 -7.78 24.17
CA ALA A 240 0.44 -8.80 24.83
C ALA A 240 1.52 -8.25 25.79
N ARG A 241 1.68 -6.93 25.91
CA ARG A 241 2.61 -6.31 26.88
C ARG A 241 1.81 -5.81 28.11
N PRO A 242 2.16 -6.26 29.33
CA PRO A 242 1.57 -5.76 30.56
C PRO A 242 1.89 -4.28 30.80
#